data_AF-A0A937KJ71-F1
#
_entry.id   AF-A0A937KJ71-F1
#
_cell.length_a   1.000
_cell.length_b   1.000
_cell.length_c   1.000
_cell.angle_alpha   90.00
_cell.angle_beta   90.00
_cell.angle_gamma   90.00
#
_symmetry.space_group_name_H-M   'P 1'
#
loop_
_entity.id
_entity.type
_entity.pdbx_description
1 polymer ?
#
loop_
_entity_poly.entity_id
_entity_poly.type
_entity_poly.pdbx_seq_one_letter_code
_entity_poly.pdbx_strand_id
1 'polypeptide(L)'
;MIHKYSFIFILLLFSISCTKNQLSNQTILEEEVEQIFSCVSYDDLLDSQNTDQDNLMQYWDKFVADVKCTTGGTDFGERNPILNIFFEYRSAAQIASGVTPDHIAYSTYSGYCNDSRVNVGVLYNEWTEKNLLQRLWIMYHEFGHDVYKYEHSSNPADIMFPSSTRSDIDINTFIEAKDRMINRSFPGIRYISCPSDS
;
A
#
# COMPACT_ATOMS: atom_id res chain seq x y z
N MET A 1 -71.02 -13.49 -9.55
CA MET A 1 -70.60 -14.15 -8.30
C MET A 1 -69.41 -15.04 -8.63
N ILE A 2 -68.26 -14.76 -8.00
CA ILE A 2 -66.99 -15.50 -8.10
C ILE A 2 -67.22 -16.97 -7.74
N HIS A 3 -66.48 -17.93 -8.34
CA HIS A 3 -65.88 -19.16 -7.76
C HIS A 3 -64.85 -19.67 -8.80
N LYS A 4 -63.54 -19.47 -8.64
CA LYS A 4 -62.54 -20.26 -7.88
C LYS A 4 -62.21 -21.66 -8.44
N TYR A 5 -60.98 -21.74 -8.98
CA TYR A 5 -60.02 -22.85 -9.10
C TYR A 5 -60.33 -24.09 -9.96
N SER A 6 -59.42 -24.38 -10.90
CA SER A 6 -58.78 -25.70 -10.95
C SER A 6 -57.39 -25.61 -11.57
N PHE A 7 -56.45 -26.28 -10.91
CA PHE A 7 -55.02 -26.35 -11.16
C PHE A 7 -54.70 -27.71 -11.82
N ILE A 8 -53.50 -27.84 -12.41
CA ILE A 8 -52.74 -29.09 -12.70
C ILE A 8 -52.77 -29.65 -14.15
N PHE A 9 -51.68 -29.30 -14.86
CA PHE A 9 -50.60 -30.21 -15.33
C PHE A 9 -50.84 -31.13 -16.54
N ILE A 10 -50.23 -30.77 -17.68
CA ILE A 10 -49.75 -31.75 -18.66
C ILE A 10 -48.29 -31.44 -19.00
N LEU A 11 -47.45 -32.37 -18.59
CA LEU A 11 -46.02 -32.48 -18.83
C LEU A 11 -45.81 -33.00 -20.27
N LEU A 12 -45.11 -32.25 -21.11
CA LEU A 12 -44.61 -32.74 -22.40
C LEU A 12 -43.11 -32.47 -22.48
N LEU A 13 -42.38 -33.58 -22.35
CA LEU A 13 -40.94 -33.72 -22.46
C LEU A 13 -40.49 -33.31 -23.86
N PHE A 14 -39.82 -32.16 -23.96
CA PHE A 14 -38.95 -31.85 -25.08
C PHE A 14 -37.50 -32.08 -24.65
N SER A 15 -36.92 -33.17 -25.14
CA SER A 15 -35.49 -33.43 -25.11
C SER A 15 -34.78 -32.39 -25.98
N ILE A 16 -34.34 -31.31 -25.35
CA ILE A 16 -33.44 -30.33 -25.97
C ILE A 16 -32.05 -30.99 -26.02
N SER A 17 -31.62 -31.39 -27.21
CA SER A 17 -30.23 -31.76 -27.49
C SER A 17 -29.31 -30.63 -27.06
N CYS A 18 -28.47 -30.91 -26.08
CA CYS A 18 -27.42 -30.02 -25.61
C CYS A 18 -26.27 -30.08 -26.61
N THR A 19 -26.24 -29.19 -27.59
CA THR A 19 -25.02 -28.94 -28.36
C THR A 19 -24.07 -28.19 -27.43
N LYS A 20 -22.96 -28.83 -27.01
CA LYS A 20 -21.89 -28.18 -26.26
C LYS A 20 -21.45 -26.93 -27.02
N ASN A 21 -21.92 -25.77 -26.55
CA ASN A 21 -21.38 -24.50 -26.97
C ASN A 21 -19.93 -24.51 -26.48
N GLN A 22 -18.97 -24.55 -27.40
CA GLN A 22 -17.58 -24.42 -27.05
C GLN A 22 -17.44 -23.07 -26.37
N LEU A 23 -17.25 -23.11 -25.05
CA LEU A 23 -16.74 -21.99 -24.28
C LEU A 23 -15.45 -21.60 -25.00
N SER A 24 -15.49 -20.49 -25.75
CA SER A 24 -14.27 -19.85 -26.17
C SER A 24 -13.54 -19.55 -24.86
N ASN A 25 -12.45 -20.25 -24.61
CA ASN A 25 -11.41 -19.75 -23.74
C ASN A 25 -10.97 -18.43 -24.38
N GLN A 26 -11.67 -17.35 -24.05
CA GLN A 26 -11.08 -16.04 -24.07
C GLN A 26 -10.00 -16.11 -23.00
N THR A 27 -8.80 -16.50 -23.43
CA THR A 27 -7.58 -16.13 -22.75
C THR A 27 -7.68 -14.62 -22.59
N ILE A 28 -7.99 -14.15 -21.38
CA ILE A 28 -7.75 -12.77 -21.01
C ILE A 28 -6.24 -12.65 -21.17
N LEU A 29 -5.80 -12.05 -22.28
CA LEU A 29 -4.45 -11.55 -22.42
C LEU A 29 -4.34 -10.46 -21.35
N GLU A 30 -3.88 -10.84 -20.17
CA GLU A 30 -3.40 -9.92 -19.17
C GLU A 30 -2.28 -9.14 -19.87
N GLU A 31 -2.58 -7.89 -20.21
CA GLU A 31 -1.63 -6.99 -20.81
C GLU A 31 -0.52 -6.79 -19.78
N GLU A 32 0.61 -7.47 -19.96
CA GLU A 32 1.82 -7.26 -19.17
C GLU A 32 2.23 -5.80 -19.37
N VAL A 33 1.84 -4.95 -18.42
CA VAL A 33 2.30 -3.57 -18.37
C VAL A 33 3.80 -3.63 -18.15
N GLU A 34 4.58 -3.20 -19.16
CA GLU A 34 6.03 -3.12 -19.03
C GLU A 34 6.37 -2.22 -17.85
N GLN A 35 7.05 -2.80 -16.85
CA GLN A 35 7.45 -2.05 -15.66
C GLN A 35 8.51 -1.03 -16.05
N ILE A 36 8.32 0.22 -15.65
CA ILE A 36 9.35 1.24 -15.83
C ILE A 36 10.59 0.91 -15.00
N PHE A 37 11.73 1.46 -15.39
CA PHE A 37 13.00 1.17 -14.73
C PHE A 37 12.95 1.57 -13.25
N SER A 38 13.24 0.61 -12.38
CA SER A 38 13.63 0.83 -10.99
C SER A 38 14.96 0.14 -10.79
N CYS A 39 15.88 0.80 -10.09
CA CYS A 39 17.22 0.25 -9.89
C CYS A 39 17.27 -0.84 -8.81
N VAL A 40 16.16 -1.05 -8.09
CA VAL A 40 15.87 -2.22 -7.26
C VAL A 40 14.63 -2.95 -7.77
N SER A 41 14.59 -4.28 -7.62
CA SER A 41 13.37 -5.07 -7.84
C SER A 41 12.46 -5.05 -6.59
N TYR A 42 11.15 -5.15 -6.81
CA TYR A 42 10.12 -5.29 -5.77
C TYR A 42 9.48 -6.67 -5.74
N ASP A 43 9.96 -7.62 -6.55
CA ASP A 43 9.34 -8.94 -6.70
C ASP A 43 9.26 -9.68 -5.35
N ASP A 44 10.28 -9.52 -4.50
CA ASP A 44 10.34 -10.07 -3.15
C ASP A 44 9.30 -9.52 -2.19
N LEU A 45 8.85 -8.28 -2.40
CA LEU A 45 7.82 -7.61 -1.59
C LEU A 45 6.42 -7.70 -2.18
N LEU A 46 6.30 -7.98 -3.48
CA LEU A 46 5.04 -8.07 -4.20
C LEU A 46 4.63 -9.52 -4.52
N ASP A 47 5.39 -10.50 -4.05
CA ASP A 47 5.05 -11.92 -4.15
C ASP A 47 4.17 -12.37 -2.98
N SER A 48 2.85 -12.37 -3.21
CA SER A 48 1.85 -12.83 -2.23
C SER A 48 2.07 -14.23 -1.64
N GLN A 49 2.86 -15.09 -2.29
CA GLN A 49 3.12 -16.45 -1.82
C GLN A 49 4.33 -16.55 -0.91
N ASN A 50 5.34 -15.69 -1.10
CA ASN A 50 6.64 -15.81 -0.43
C ASN A 50 6.99 -14.61 0.45
N THR A 51 6.36 -13.45 0.26
CA THR A 51 6.58 -12.27 1.10
C THR A 51 6.10 -12.53 2.53
N ASP A 52 6.95 -12.29 3.52
CA ASP A 52 6.54 -12.24 4.92
C ASP A 52 5.72 -10.96 5.14
N GLN A 53 4.41 -11.12 5.20
CA GLN A 53 3.46 -10.02 5.25
C GLN A 53 3.47 -9.26 6.59
N ASP A 54 4.05 -9.85 7.63
CA ASP A 54 4.14 -9.29 8.97
C ASP A 54 5.56 -8.79 9.31
N ASN A 55 6.52 -8.97 8.40
CA ASN A 55 7.86 -8.43 8.58
C ASN A 55 7.94 -6.97 8.08
N LEU A 56 7.68 -6.00 8.95
CA LEU A 56 7.77 -4.57 8.57
C LEU A 56 9.20 -4.13 8.20
N MET A 57 10.24 -4.83 8.67
CA MET A 57 11.64 -4.47 8.41
C MET A 57 12.02 -4.61 6.93
N GLN A 58 11.40 -5.52 6.19
CA GLN A 58 11.69 -5.70 4.76
C GLN A 58 11.41 -4.44 3.92
N TYR A 59 10.44 -3.63 4.32
CA TYR A 59 10.12 -2.37 3.65
C TYR A 59 11.18 -1.32 3.92
N TRP A 60 11.73 -1.29 5.14
CA TRP A 60 12.86 -0.42 5.49
C TRP A 60 14.10 -0.79 4.69
N ASP A 61 14.44 -2.09 4.64
CA ASP A 61 15.61 -2.56 3.89
C ASP A 61 15.47 -2.24 2.40
N LYS A 62 14.26 -2.38 1.83
CA LYS A 62 13.98 -1.98 0.44
C LYS A 62 14.16 -0.49 0.24
N PHE A 63 13.60 0.33 1.14
CA PHE A 63 13.73 1.79 1.09
C PHE A 63 15.20 2.24 1.12
N VAL A 64 16.00 1.70 2.04
CA VAL A 64 17.43 2.02 2.12
C VAL A 64 18.16 1.64 0.83
N ALA A 65 17.88 0.45 0.29
CA ALA A 65 18.46 0.00 -0.98
C ALA A 65 18.07 0.93 -2.14
N ASP A 66 16.81 1.34 -2.21
CA ASP A 66 16.27 2.27 -3.21
C ASP A 66 17.00 3.60 -3.20
N VAL A 67 17.10 4.23 -2.03
CA VAL A 67 17.76 5.53 -1.89
C VAL A 67 19.23 5.44 -2.26
N LYS A 68 19.91 4.42 -1.73
CA LYS A 68 21.35 4.20 -1.97
C LYS A 68 21.63 4.01 -3.46
N CYS A 69 20.80 3.21 -4.12
CA CYS A 69 20.92 2.92 -5.53
C CYS A 69 20.55 4.12 -6.43
N THR A 70 19.53 4.89 -6.07
CA THR A 70 19.06 6.05 -6.85
C THR A 70 20.01 7.25 -6.74
N THR A 71 20.51 7.54 -5.53
CA THR A 71 21.28 8.77 -5.27
C THR A 71 22.79 8.53 -5.24
N GLY A 72 23.25 7.29 -5.09
CA GLY A 72 24.66 6.93 -4.90
C GLY A 72 25.31 7.55 -3.64
N GLY A 73 24.49 8.16 -2.77
CA GLY A 73 24.94 9.07 -1.73
C GLY A 73 24.70 8.56 -0.32
N THR A 74 23.58 8.95 0.28
CA THR A 74 23.31 8.73 1.71
C THR A 74 22.84 7.30 1.97
N ASP A 75 23.55 6.58 2.84
CA ASP A 75 23.09 5.31 3.40
C ASP A 75 22.23 5.60 4.63
N PHE A 76 20.91 5.56 4.46
CA PHE A 76 19.98 5.79 5.58
C PHE A 76 19.97 4.63 6.59
N GLY A 77 20.45 3.44 6.22
CA GLY A 77 20.69 2.37 7.19
C GLY A 77 21.78 2.74 8.20
N GLU A 78 22.82 3.45 7.76
CA GLU A 78 23.87 3.97 8.65
C GLU A 78 23.46 5.25 9.38
N ARG A 79 22.72 6.15 8.70
CA ARG A 79 22.29 7.43 9.27
C ARG A 79 21.21 7.28 10.34
N ASN A 80 20.30 6.31 10.17
CA ASN A 80 19.19 6.03 11.06
C ASN A 80 19.34 4.66 11.76
N PRO A 81 20.37 4.46 12.61
CA PRO A 81 20.66 3.15 13.17
C PRO A 81 19.64 2.69 14.22
N ILE A 82 18.78 3.59 14.71
CA ILE A 82 17.78 3.27 15.72
C ILE A 82 16.42 3.07 15.05
N LEU A 83 16.03 1.81 14.86
CA LEU A 83 14.79 1.44 14.19
C LEU A 83 13.76 0.99 15.22
N ASN A 84 12.60 1.62 15.23
CA ASN A 84 11.42 1.20 15.97
C ASN A 84 10.22 1.18 15.02
N ILE A 85 10.10 0.10 14.26
CA ILE A 85 9.03 -0.13 13.29
C ILE A 85 8.21 -1.30 13.81
N PHE A 86 6.93 -1.07 14.12
CA PHE A 86 6.14 -2.04 14.88
C PHE A 86 4.66 -2.02 14.54
N PHE A 87 3.99 -3.14 14.81
CA PHE A 87 2.54 -3.22 14.80
C PHE A 87 1.94 -2.73 16.11
N GLU A 88 0.93 -1.88 16.00
CA GLU A 88 0.00 -1.55 17.06
C GLU A 88 -1.32 -2.31 16.85
N TYR A 89 -1.87 -2.83 17.95
CA TYR A 89 -3.10 -3.60 17.95
C TYR A 89 -4.20 -2.83 18.65
N ARG A 90 -5.35 -2.75 17.98
CA ARG A 90 -6.53 -2.13 18.56
C ARG A 90 -7.13 -3.03 19.63
N SER A 91 -7.61 -2.43 20.72
CA SER A 91 -8.37 -3.17 21.73
C SER A 91 -9.70 -3.66 21.15
N ALA A 92 -10.20 -4.79 21.67
CA ALA A 92 -11.51 -5.32 21.28
C ALA A 92 -12.65 -4.30 21.49
N ALA A 93 -12.55 -3.44 22.51
CA ALA A 93 -13.52 -2.38 22.77
C ALA A 93 -13.52 -1.30 21.67
N GLN A 94 -12.35 -0.90 21.18
CA GLN A 94 -12.23 0.05 20.06
C GLN A 94 -12.78 -0.54 18.77
N ILE A 95 -12.57 -1.84 18.53
CA ILE A 95 -13.12 -2.52 17.35
C ILE A 95 -14.65 -2.61 17.46
N ALA A 96 -15.16 -3.02 18.62
CA ALA A 96 -16.59 -3.16 18.86
C ALA A 96 -17.36 -1.84 18.84
N SER A 97 -16.71 -0.71 19.16
CA SER A 97 -17.31 0.62 19.07
C SER A 97 -17.37 1.17 17.65
N GLY A 98 -16.83 0.46 16.65
CA GLY A 98 -16.86 0.89 15.25
C GLY A 98 -16.04 2.15 14.97
N VAL A 99 -15.12 2.53 15.86
CA VAL A 99 -14.19 3.64 15.61
C VAL A 99 -13.29 3.22 14.44
N THR A 100 -13.22 4.00 13.37
CA THR A 100 -12.27 3.76 12.28
C THR A 100 -11.11 4.73 12.44
N PRO A 101 -9.86 4.24 12.48
CA PRO A 101 -8.69 5.11 12.44
C PRO A 101 -8.69 5.98 11.18
N ASP A 102 -8.23 7.21 11.31
CA ASP A 102 -8.04 8.15 10.18
C ASP A 102 -6.72 7.90 9.43
N HIS A 103 -5.88 7.01 9.94
CA HIS A 103 -4.60 6.60 9.37
C HIS A 103 -4.35 5.10 9.60
N ILE A 104 -3.44 4.51 8.81
CA ILE A 104 -3.07 3.08 8.91
C ILE A 104 -1.70 2.93 9.54
N ALA A 105 -0.80 3.86 9.23
CA ALA A 105 0.49 3.97 9.84
C ALA A 105 0.72 5.43 10.24
N TYR A 106 1.71 5.65 11.10
CA TYR A 106 2.10 6.98 11.53
C TYR A 106 3.56 6.98 11.96
N SER A 107 4.25 8.05 11.58
CA SER A 107 5.48 8.48 12.22
C SER A 107 5.19 9.30 13.49
N THR A 108 6.14 9.32 14.43
CA THR A 108 6.04 10.11 15.68
C THR A 108 7.10 11.19 15.74
N TYR A 109 6.89 12.16 16.64
CA TYR A 109 7.91 13.17 16.96
C TYR A 109 9.29 12.58 17.26
N SER A 110 9.35 11.40 17.88
CA SER A 110 10.63 10.77 18.18
C SER A 110 11.37 10.26 16.94
N GLY A 111 10.67 10.00 15.83
CA GLY A 111 11.22 9.65 14.52
C GLY A 111 11.57 10.92 13.74
N TYR A 112 10.57 11.65 13.24
CA TYR A 112 10.80 12.78 12.32
C TYR A 112 11.61 13.96 12.91
N CYS A 113 11.71 14.09 14.24
CA CYS A 113 12.59 15.06 14.89
C CYS A 113 13.89 14.48 15.45
N ASN A 114 14.28 13.29 15.02
CA ASN A 114 15.56 12.67 15.36
C ASN A 114 16.18 12.00 14.13
N ASP A 115 17.17 12.66 13.53
CA ASP A 115 17.89 12.20 12.34
C ASP A 115 18.52 10.80 12.48
N SER A 116 18.68 10.25 13.69
CA SER A 116 19.23 8.93 13.94
C SER A 116 18.18 7.85 14.21
N ARG A 117 16.89 8.18 14.14
CA ARG A 117 15.79 7.25 14.44
C ARG A 117 14.82 7.14 13.27
N VAL A 118 14.25 5.95 13.12
CA VAL A 118 12.97 5.72 12.43
C VAL A 118 12.01 5.16 13.45
N ASN A 119 10.83 5.75 13.60
CA ASN A 119 9.81 5.37 14.56
C ASN A 119 8.42 5.38 13.93
N VAL A 120 8.05 4.23 13.36
CA VAL A 120 6.79 4.04 12.62
C VAL A 120 5.92 3.02 13.32
N GLY A 121 4.70 3.42 13.69
CA GLY A 121 3.65 2.52 14.14
C GLY A 121 2.71 2.17 12.99
N VAL A 122 2.30 0.91 12.91
CA VAL A 122 1.36 0.41 11.89
C VAL A 122 0.19 -0.29 12.58
N LEU A 123 -1.04 0.10 12.29
CA LEU A 123 -2.23 -0.54 12.83
C LEU A 123 -2.44 -1.90 12.13
N TYR A 124 -2.29 -2.98 12.90
CA TYR A 124 -2.26 -4.34 12.33
C TYR A 124 -3.54 -4.72 11.59
N ASN A 125 -4.70 -4.41 12.17
CA ASN A 125 -5.98 -4.79 11.59
C ASN A 125 -6.17 -4.15 10.20
N GLU A 126 -5.85 -2.87 10.09
CA GLU A 126 -5.97 -2.06 8.88
C GLU A 126 -4.88 -2.43 7.86
N TRP A 127 -3.68 -2.81 8.32
CA TRP A 127 -2.60 -3.36 7.51
C TRP A 127 -2.99 -4.65 6.78
N THR A 128 -3.66 -5.57 7.49
CA THR A 128 -4.06 -6.86 6.91
C THR A 128 -5.11 -6.72 5.80
N GLU A 129 -5.83 -5.59 5.74
CA GLU A 129 -6.78 -5.28 4.66
C GLU A 129 -6.10 -4.70 3.41
N LYS A 130 -4.80 -4.42 3.44
CA LYS A 130 -4.06 -3.84 2.30
C LYS A 130 -3.35 -4.90 1.48
N ASN A 131 -3.34 -4.67 0.17
CA ASN A 131 -2.49 -5.44 -0.73
C ASN A 131 -1.02 -5.03 -0.57
N LEU A 132 -0.10 -5.83 -1.14
CA LEU A 132 1.33 -5.63 -0.96
C LEU A 132 1.84 -4.28 -1.51
N LEU A 133 1.28 -3.81 -2.63
CA LEU A 133 1.67 -2.53 -3.22
C LEU A 133 1.20 -1.35 -2.35
N GLN A 134 0.00 -1.43 -1.78
CA GLN A 134 -0.50 -0.44 -0.82
C GLN A 134 0.38 -0.39 0.43
N ARG A 135 0.78 -1.55 0.94
CA ARG A 135 1.70 -1.65 2.08
C ARG A 135 3.05 -1.00 1.79
N LEU A 136 3.60 -1.25 0.60
CA LEU A 136 4.84 -0.62 0.14
C LEU A 136 4.71 0.92 0.08
N TRP A 137 3.61 1.42 -0.51
CA TRP A 137 3.33 2.85 -0.56
C TRP A 137 3.22 3.48 0.84
N ILE A 138 2.46 2.84 1.74
CA ILE A 138 2.28 3.31 3.12
C ILE A 138 3.61 3.39 3.86
N MET A 139 4.44 2.35 3.78
CA MET A 139 5.73 2.36 4.48
C MET A 139 6.66 3.45 3.94
N TYR A 140 6.73 3.64 2.61
CA TYR A 140 7.53 4.70 2.02
C TYR A 140 7.02 6.09 2.42
N HIS A 141 5.70 6.28 2.57
CA HIS A 141 5.12 7.51 3.11
C HIS A 141 5.66 7.83 4.50
N GLU A 142 5.59 6.88 5.42
CA GLU A 142 6.06 7.10 6.79
C GLU A 142 7.57 7.30 6.87
N PHE A 143 8.35 6.60 6.05
CA PHE A 143 9.78 6.86 5.92
C PHE A 143 10.06 8.26 5.36
N GLY A 144 9.18 8.81 4.52
CA GLY A 144 9.28 10.19 4.07
C GLY A 144 9.20 11.22 5.19
N HIS A 145 8.35 10.96 6.19
CA HIS A 145 8.32 11.76 7.41
C HIS A 145 9.60 11.60 8.23
N ASP A 146 10.03 10.37 8.51
CA ASP A 146 11.17 10.14 9.41
C ASP A 146 12.53 10.52 8.81
N VAL A 147 12.74 10.19 7.54
CA VAL A 147 14.05 10.27 6.88
C VAL A 147 14.26 11.63 6.23
N TYR A 148 13.24 12.13 5.55
CA TYR A 148 13.32 13.38 4.80
C TYR A 148 12.63 14.56 5.48
N LYS A 149 11.93 14.31 6.59
CA LYS A 149 11.11 15.33 7.28
C LYS A 149 10.04 15.92 6.38
N TYR A 150 9.55 15.20 5.37
CA TYR A 150 8.54 15.77 4.49
C TYR A 150 7.23 15.99 5.22
N GLU A 151 6.59 17.14 4.99
CA GLU A 151 5.16 17.29 5.27
C GLU A 151 4.33 16.61 4.19
N HIS A 152 3.04 16.46 4.44
CA HIS A 152 2.10 16.01 3.44
C HIS A 152 2.10 16.90 2.18
N SER A 153 2.09 16.26 1.01
CA SER A 153 1.85 16.92 -0.27
C SER A 153 0.35 17.15 -0.49
N SER A 154 0.01 18.02 -1.44
CA SER A 154 -1.38 18.25 -1.87
C SER A 154 -1.77 17.46 -3.12
N ASN A 155 -0.84 16.72 -3.73
CA ASN A 155 -1.05 16.05 -5.00
C ASN A 155 -1.19 14.53 -4.78
N PRO A 156 -2.35 13.93 -5.14
CA PRO A 156 -2.60 12.49 -4.99
C PRO A 156 -1.54 11.58 -5.62
N ALA A 157 -0.84 12.06 -6.66
CA ALA A 157 0.18 11.28 -7.34
C ALA A 157 1.47 11.09 -6.53
N ASP A 158 1.72 11.90 -5.50
CA ASP A 158 2.96 11.84 -4.72
C ASP A 158 2.80 10.91 -3.51
N ILE A 159 3.88 10.19 -3.16
CA ILE A 159 3.87 9.29 -1.99
C ILE A 159 3.41 10.02 -0.74
N MET A 160 3.84 11.28 -0.53
CA MET A 160 3.50 12.10 0.63
C MET A 160 2.06 12.63 0.65
N PHE A 161 1.17 12.24 -0.27
CA PHE A 161 -0.24 12.62 -0.19
C PHE A 161 -0.91 11.93 1.01
N PRO A 162 -1.74 12.64 1.83
CA PRO A 162 -2.32 12.11 3.06
C PRO A 162 -3.53 11.20 2.77
N SER A 163 -3.32 10.13 1.99
CA SER A 163 -4.32 9.09 1.77
C SER A 163 -3.65 7.73 1.80
N SER A 164 -3.95 6.97 2.85
CA SER A 164 -3.41 5.65 3.13
C SER A 164 -4.08 4.52 2.34
N THR A 165 -5.03 4.84 1.45
CA THR A 165 -5.95 3.85 0.86
C THR A 165 -6.11 3.95 -0.65
N ARG A 166 -5.16 4.55 -1.36
CA ARG A 166 -5.21 4.56 -2.84
C ARG A 166 -5.24 3.13 -3.38
N SER A 167 -6.37 2.74 -3.97
CA SER A 167 -6.57 1.41 -4.56
C SER A 167 -6.32 1.39 -6.08
N ASP A 168 -6.08 2.57 -6.65
CA ASP A 168 -5.84 2.83 -8.07
C ASP A 168 -4.34 2.77 -8.45
N ILE A 169 -3.45 2.50 -7.49
CA ILE A 169 -2.00 2.44 -7.73
C ILE A 169 -1.62 1.12 -8.41
N ASP A 170 -0.78 1.24 -9.43
CA ASP A 170 0.00 0.14 -10.00
C ASP A 170 1.50 0.35 -9.69
N ILE A 171 2.32 -0.63 -10.07
CA ILE A 171 3.75 -0.60 -9.78
C ILE A 171 4.46 0.59 -10.46
N ASN A 172 4.05 0.96 -11.67
CA ASN A 172 4.65 2.09 -12.38
C ASN A 172 4.33 3.42 -11.68
N THR A 173 3.08 3.59 -11.24
CA THR A 173 2.65 4.73 -10.43
C THR A 173 3.47 4.83 -9.13
N PHE A 174 3.73 3.71 -8.47
CA PHE A 174 4.60 3.67 -7.30
C PHE A 174 6.02 4.10 -7.64
N ILE A 175 6.63 3.52 -8.69
CA ILE A 175 8.02 3.84 -9.08
C ILE A 175 8.17 5.33 -9.40
N GLU A 176 7.26 5.92 -10.18
CA GLU A 176 7.31 7.34 -10.50
C GLU A 176 7.20 8.22 -9.24
N ALA A 177 6.27 7.90 -8.35
CA ALA A 177 6.04 8.66 -7.13
C ALA A 177 7.23 8.55 -6.15
N LYS A 178 7.79 7.34 -6.04
CA LYS A 178 8.99 7.04 -5.28
C LYS A 178 10.21 7.80 -5.82
N ASP A 179 10.43 7.79 -7.12
CA ASP A 179 11.56 8.50 -7.72
C ASP A 179 11.45 10.01 -7.48
N ARG A 180 10.24 10.58 -7.54
CA ARG A 180 10.03 12.00 -7.18
C ARG A 180 10.31 12.28 -5.70
N MET A 181 9.90 11.38 -4.82
CA MET A 181 10.18 11.47 -3.39
C MET A 181 11.68 11.45 -3.11
N ILE A 182 12.41 10.45 -3.62
CA ILE A 182 13.84 10.27 -3.39
C ILE A 182 14.65 11.42 -4.01
N ASN A 183 14.29 11.85 -5.22
CA ASN A 183 14.96 12.96 -5.92
C ASN A 183 14.51 14.35 -5.44
N ARG A 184 13.59 14.43 -4.48
CA ARG A 184 13.06 15.70 -3.94
C ARG A 184 12.48 16.60 -5.04
N SER A 185 11.77 16.01 -6.00
CA SER A 185 11.30 16.69 -7.21
C SER A 185 9.78 16.82 -7.32
N PHE A 186 9.03 16.44 -6.28
CA PHE A 186 7.58 16.67 -6.26
C PHE A 186 7.24 18.15 -5.97
N PRO A 187 6.20 18.73 -6.59
CA PRO A 187 5.87 20.14 -6.39
C PRO A 187 5.46 20.48 -4.95
N GLY A 188 5.92 21.63 -4.45
CA GLY A 188 5.46 22.16 -3.16
C GLY A 188 5.98 21.41 -1.93
N ILE A 189 7.16 20.79 -2.02
CA ILE A 189 7.82 20.13 -0.88
C ILE A 189 7.91 21.10 0.30
N ARG A 190 7.44 20.63 1.45
CA ARG A 190 7.57 21.29 2.75
C ARG A 190 8.18 20.32 3.74
N TYR A 191 8.76 20.88 4.80
CA TYR A 191 9.49 20.10 5.80
C TYR A 191 8.91 20.35 7.18
N ILE A 192 8.74 19.27 7.94
CA ILE A 192 8.36 19.30 9.35
C ILE A 192 9.43 20.08 10.11
N SER A 193 9.00 21.09 10.86
CA SER A 193 9.89 21.88 11.71
C SER A 193 10.03 21.24 13.09
N CYS A 194 11.26 21.04 13.53
CA CYS A 194 11.55 20.52 14.86
C CYS A 194 12.06 21.64 15.80
N PRO A 195 11.67 21.63 17.09
CA PRO A 195 12.09 22.63 18.08
C PRO A 195 13.60 22.85 18.23
N SER A 196 14.44 21.91 17.80
CA SER A 196 15.90 22.04 17.79
C SER A 196 16.47 22.73 16.54
N ASP A 197 15.63 23.06 15.56
CA ASP A 197 16.04 23.65 14.27
C ASP A 197 16.06 25.20 14.28
N SER A 198 15.99 25.81 15.48
CA SER A 198 16.05 27.28 15.71
C SER A 198 17.34 27.74 16.36
#